data_AF-A0A2M7PV59-F1
#
_entry.id   AF-A0A2M7PV59-F1
#
_cell.length_a   1.000
_cell.length_b   1.000
_cell.length_c   1.000
_cell.angle_alpha   90.00
_cell.angle_beta   90.00
_cell.angle_gamma   90.00
#
_symmetry.space_group_name_H-M   'P 1'
#
loop_
_entity.id
_entity.type
_entity.pdbx_description
1 polymer ?
#
loop_
_entity_poly.entity_id
_entity_poly.type
_entity_poly.pdbx_seq_one_letter_code
_entity_poly.pdbx_strand_id
1 'polypeptide(L)'
;KYIQTTINTVTTHFGTPQASIGTPPFNPFIFVDQVRSHEVHLKGLAPTEFMDTDLFGTWSDGSVPASGLYFQSTNGLPWGIETPVNFNYPIELADILTAHLKFAAWAQSSGVDFPDWYMDEPGYRDDTKIYVIP
;
A
#
# COMPACT_ATOMS: atom_id res chain seq x y z
N LYS A 1 -4.35 -16.84 -6.68
CA LYS A 1 -3.68 -17.82 -5.77
C LYS A 1 -3.80 -17.31 -4.34
N TYR A 2 -4.42 -18.05 -3.41
CA TYR A 2 -4.48 -17.60 -2.00
C TYR A 2 -3.06 -17.55 -1.42
N ILE A 3 -2.64 -16.39 -0.93
CA ILE A 3 -1.45 -16.27 -0.09
C ILE A 3 -1.94 -16.25 1.34
N GLN A 4 -1.67 -17.33 2.08
CA GLN A 4 -1.94 -17.35 3.51
C GLN A 4 -1.02 -16.34 4.18
N THR A 5 -1.61 -15.32 4.79
CA THR A 5 -0.87 -14.33 5.58
C THR A 5 -0.44 -14.97 6.91
N THR A 6 0.87 -15.02 7.12
CA THR A 6 1.42 -15.35 8.44
C THR A 6 1.41 -14.08 9.28
N ILE A 7 0.73 -14.12 10.43
CA ILE A 7 0.80 -13.02 11.40
C ILE A 7 2.13 -13.15 12.14
N ASN A 8 3.01 -12.15 11.96
CA ASN A 8 4.21 -12.00 12.77
C ASN A 8 3.92 -10.98 13.87
N THR A 9 4.03 -11.39 15.13
CA THR A 9 3.87 -10.49 16.28
C THR A 9 5.22 -10.03 16.79
N VAL A 10 5.43 -8.71 16.85
CA VAL A 10 6.59 -8.09 17.49
C VAL A 10 6.16 -7.54 18.85
N THR A 11 6.71 -8.07 19.93
CA THR A 11 6.45 -7.61 21.31
C THR A 11 7.59 -6.71 21.78
N THR A 12 7.29 -5.49 22.22
CA THR A 12 8.27 -4.55 22.77
C THR A 12 7.97 -4.28 24.24
N HIS A 13 8.97 -4.40 25.11
CA HIS A 13 8.84 -4.12 26.55
C HIS A 13 9.51 -2.79 26.91
N PHE A 14 8.78 -1.88 27.52
CA PHE A 14 9.32 -0.60 28.00
C PHE A 14 9.62 -0.69 29.50
N GLY A 15 10.83 -0.31 29.92
CA GLY A 15 11.22 -0.26 31.34
C GLY A 15 10.55 0.88 32.11
N THR A 16 10.04 1.90 31.40
CA THR A 16 9.25 3.01 31.94
C THR A 16 8.05 3.29 31.02
N PRO A 17 6.86 3.61 31.55
CA PRO A 17 5.69 3.93 30.74
C PRO A 17 5.99 5.06 29.75
N GLN A 18 5.71 4.84 28.46
CA GLN A 18 5.84 5.85 27.43
C GLN A 18 4.47 6.46 27.15
N ALA A 19 4.39 7.80 27.13
CA ALA A 19 3.14 8.51 26.79
C ALA A 19 2.83 8.49 25.28
N SER A 20 3.84 8.27 24.45
CA SER A 20 3.75 8.08 23.00
C SER A 20 4.91 7.20 22.55
N ILE A 21 4.65 6.31 21.59
CA ILE A 21 5.68 5.48 20.94
C ILE A 21 6.05 6.03 19.54
N GLY A 22 5.55 7.21 19.20
CA GLY A 22 5.70 7.82 17.88
C GLY A 22 4.86 7.13 16.79
N THR A 23 4.95 7.64 15.57
CA THR A 23 4.51 6.90 14.38
C THR A 23 5.58 5.87 14.07
N PRO A 24 5.23 4.58 13.95
CA PRO A 24 6.22 3.59 13.58
C PRO A 24 6.86 3.96 12.24
N PRO A 25 8.18 3.88 12.08
CA PRO A 25 8.86 4.21 10.83
C PRO A 25 8.71 3.06 9.83
N PHE A 26 7.48 2.57 9.61
CA PHE A 26 7.23 1.46 8.71
C PHE A 26 7.46 1.92 7.28
N ASN A 27 8.43 1.29 6.63
CA ASN A 27 8.63 1.37 5.20
C ASN A 27 8.44 -0.04 4.61
N PRO A 28 7.19 -0.55 4.58
CA PRO A 28 6.92 -1.86 4.06
C PRO A 28 7.21 -1.90 2.56
N PHE A 29 7.75 -3.02 2.10
CA PHE A 29 8.06 -3.24 0.70
C PHE A 29 7.91 -4.71 0.34
N ILE A 30 7.76 -4.94 -0.96
CA ILE A 30 7.89 -6.26 -1.56
C ILE A 30 9.04 -6.23 -2.57
N PHE A 31 9.56 -7.39 -2.93
CA PHE A 31 10.45 -7.52 -4.07
C PHE A 31 9.83 -8.42 -5.16
N VAL A 32 10.00 -8.01 -6.40
CA VAL A 32 9.35 -8.61 -7.57
C VAL A 32 10.09 -9.88 -8.00
N ASP A 33 9.35 -10.95 -8.33
CA ASP A 33 9.89 -12.20 -8.89
C ASP A 33 11.02 -12.84 -8.08
N GLN A 34 11.05 -12.59 -6.78
CA GLN A 34 12.14 -13.01 -5.89
C GLN A 34 13.52 -12.41 -6.19
N VAL A 35 13.57 -11.36 -7.01
CA VAL A 35 14.79 -10.62 -7.30
C VAL A 35 14.98 -9.55 -6.22
N ARG A 36 15.94 -9.78 -5.32
CA ARG A 36 16.18 -8.92 -4.14
C ARG A 36 16.30 -7.44 -4.51
N SER A 37 16.90 -7.11 -5.65
CA SER A 37 17.12 -5.72 -6.05
C SER A 37 15.91 -5.03 -6.70
N HIS A 38 14.80 -5.73 -6.90
CA HIS A 38 13.59 -5.18 -7.54
C HIS A 38 12.54 -4.88 -6.48
N GLU A 39 12.67 -3.76 -5.78
CA GLU A 39 11.78 -3.39 -4.69
C GLU A 39 10.60 -2.52 -5.14
N VAL A 40 9.48 -2.63 -4.43
CA VAL A 40 8.34 -1.71 -4.52
C VAL A 40 7.91 -1.33 -3.11
N HIS A 41 7.94 -0.03 -2.81
CA HIS A 41 7.56 0.53 -1.51
C HIS A 41 6.29 1.39 -1.61
N LEU A 42 5.82 1.90 -0.49
CA LEU A 42 4.82 2.97 -0.47
C LEU A 42 5.38 4.25 -1.08
N LYS A 43 4.49 5.04 -1.68
CA LYS A 43 4.82 6.30 -2.35
C LYS A 43 5.58 7.25 -1.41
N GLY A 44 6.68 7.80 -1.92
CA GLY A 44 7.51 8.77 -1.20
C GLY A 44 8.46 8.18 -0.15
N LEU A 45 8.43 6.86 0.07
CA LEU A 45 9.40 6.20 0.93
C LEU A 45 10.64 5.79 0.14
N ALA A 46 11.82 5.91 0.75
CA ALA A 46 13.08 5.56 0.10
C ALA A 46 13.24 4.03 -0.05
N PRO A 47 13.97 3.55 -1.08
CA PRO A 47 14.34 2.14 -1.19
C PRO A 47 15.26 1.69 -0.04
N THR A 48 15.51 0.39 0.05
CA THR A 48 16.65 -0.12 0.83
C THR A 48 17.97 0.03 0.06
N GLU A 49 19.09 -0.25 0.73
CA GLU A 49 20.42 -0.25 0.10
C GLU A 49 20.59 -1.30 -1.01
N PHE A 50 19.68 -2.26 -1.12
CA PHE A 50 19.75 -3.35 -2.08
C PHE A 50 18.98 -3.09 -3.37
N MET A 51 18.21 -1.99 -3.46
CA MET A 51 17.48 -1.62 -4.67
C MET A 51 18.45 -1.35 -5.83
N ASP A 52 18.11 -1.90 -7.00
CA ASP A 52 18.73 -1.47 -8.25
C ASP A 52 18.15 -0.12 -8.67
N THR A 53 18.92 0.94 -8.45
CA THR A 53 18.48 2.31 -8.72
C THR A 53 18.32 2.60 -10.21
N ASP A 54 18.86 1.76 -11.10
CA ASP A 54 18.72 1.93 -12.55
C ASP A 54 17.28 1.65 -13.04
N LEU A 55 16.44 1.05 -12.20
CA LEU A 55 15.02 0.81 -12.49
C LEU A 55 14.15 2.06 -12.30
N PHE A 56 14.61 3.06 -11.55
CA PHE A 56 13.84 4.28 -11.34
C PHE A 56 13.66 5.07 -12.63
N GLY A 57 12.44 5.55 -12.87
CA GLY A 57 12.10 6.28 -14.09
C GLY A 57 11.96 5.39 -15.33
N THR A 58 11.98 4.06 -15.17
CA THR A 58 11.73 3.12 -16.28
C THR A 58 10.23 2.81 -16.41
N TRP A 59 9.80 2.47 -17.63
CA TRP A 59 8.40 2.09 -17.93
C TRP A 59 7.38 3.11 -17.44
N SER A 60 6.53 2.72 -16.49
CA SER A 60 5.50 3.58 -15.88
C SER A 60 5.95 4.18 -14.55
N ASP A 61 7.14 3.83 -14.05
CA ASP A 61 7.69 4.43 -12.85
C ASP A 61 8.10 5.89 -13.12
N GLY A 62 7.61 6.78 -12.28
CA GLY A 62 7.89 8.22 -12.29
C GLY A 62 8.72 8.64 -11.09
N SER A 63 9.52 7.74 -10.52
CA SER A 63 10.43 8.07 -9.42
C SER A 63 11.55 8.98 -9.92
N VAL A 64 11.84 10.01 -9.14
CA VAL A 64 12.95 10.95 -9.35
C VAL A 64 13.66 11.10 -8.00
N PRO A 65 14.65 10.23 -7.70
CA PRO A 65 15.34 10.21 -6.41
C PRO A 65 15.94 11.58 -6.02
N ALA A 66 16.50 12.30 -7.01
CA ALA A 66 17.06 13.64 -6.83
C ALA A 66 16.04 14.69 -6.36
N SER A 67 14.74 14.44 -6.57
CA SER A 67 13.63 15.29 -6.12
C SER A 67 12.85 14.67 -4.95
N GLY A 68 13.33 13.56 -4.38
CA GLY A 68 12.66 12.83 -3.30
C GLY A 68 11.36 12.13 -3.73
N LEU A 69 11.12 11.97 -5.04
CA LEU A 69 9.95 11.27 -5.56
C LEU A 69 10.30 9.78 -5.71
N TYR A 70 9.57 8.91 -5.03
CA TYR A 70 9.80 7.47 -5.05
C TYR A 70 8.48 6.70 -5.18
N PHE A 71 8.52 5.58 -5.90
CA PHE A 71 7.48 4.56 -6.02
C PHE A 71 6.09 5.12 -6.37
N GLN A 72 6.07 5.91 -7.43
CA GLN A 72 4.85 6.46 -8.00
C GLN A 72 4.92 6.39 -9.53
N SER A 73 3.77 6.43 -10.19
CA SER A 73 3.74 6.63 -11.64
C SER A 73 4.14 8.05 -12.05
N THR A 74 4.35 8.28 -13.34
CA THR A 74 4.58 9.63 -13.91
C THR A 74 3.48 10.62 -13.58
N ASN A 75 2.25 10.14 -13.34
CA ASN A 75 1.11 10.97 -12.96
C ASN A 75 0.91 11.04 -11.44
N GLY A 76 1.85 10.51 -10.65
CA GLY A 76 1.83 10.57 -9.19
C GLY A 76 0.93 9.54 -8.51
N LEU A 77 0.39 8.55 -9.21
CA LEU A 77 -0.35 7.44 -8.58
C LEU A 77 0.59 6.51 -7.81
N PRO A 78 0.25 6.06 -6.59
CA PRO A 78 1.08 5.17 -5.80
C PRO A 78 1.04 3.72 -6.30
N TRP A 79 2.08 2.94 -6.01
CA TRP A 79 2.10 1.48 -6.25
C TRP A 79 1.55 0.65 -5.09
N GLY A 80 1.54 1.20 -3.87
CA GLY A 80 1.05 0.54 -2.67
C GLY A 80 0.13 1.44 -1.85
N ILE A 81 -0.78 0.81 -1.10
CA ILE A 81 -1.74 1.46 -0.21
C ILE A 81 -1.66 0.77 1.15
N GLU A 82 -1.66 1.57 2.21
CA GLU A 82 -1.74 1.09 3.60
C GLU A 82 -3.13 1.40 4.16
N THR A 83 -3.74 0.42 4.82
CA THR A 83 -5.06 0.56 5.46
C THR A 83 -4.98 0.15 6.94
N PRO A 84 -5.78 0.75 7.83
CA PRO A 84 -5.76 0.42 9.26
C PRO A 84 -6.50 -0.88 9.60
N VAL A 85 -6.96 -1.63 8.60
CA VAL A 85 -7.76 -2.86 8.75
C VAL A 85 -7.17 -3.99 7.91
N ASN A 86 -7.63 -5.21 8.19
CA ASN A 86 -7.45 -6.33 7.27
C ASN A 86 -8.27 -6.05 6.00
N PHE A 87 -7.58 -5.66 4.94
CA PHE A 87 -8.23 -5.22 3.71
C PHE A 87 -8.79 -6.39 2.90
N ASN A 88 -10.09 -6.31 2.58
CA ASN A 88 -10.72 -7.20 1.62
C ASN A 88 -10.38 -6.74 0.20
N TYR A 89 -9.37 -7.37 -0.39
CA TYR A 89 -8.87 -7.02 -1.71
C TYR A 89 -9.78 -7.52 -2.86
N PRO A 90 -9.77 -6.85 -4.01
CA PRO A 90 -10.50 -7.29 -5.18
C PRO A 90 -10.02 -8.66 -5.70
N ILE A 91 -10.90 -9.41 -6.37
CA ILE A 91 -10.50 -10.57 -7.17
C ILE A 91 -9.47 -10.17 -8.24
N GLU A 92 -8.62 -11.12 -8.65
CA GLU A 92 -7.61 -10.84 -9.67
C GLU A 92 -8.25 -10.25 -10.94
N LEU A 93 -7.58 -9.25 -11.52
CA LEU A 93 -8.02 -8.46 -12.69
C LEU A 93 -9.22 -7.52 -12.46
N ALA A 94 -9.85 -7.51 -11.28
CA ALA A 94 -10.86 -6.50 -10.95
C ALA A 94 -10.20 -5.20 -10.47
N ASP A 95 -10.61 -4.08 -11.08
CA ASP A 95 -10.16 -2.75 -10.67
C ASP A 95 -10.74 -2.39 -9.29
N ILE A 96 -9.88 -1.89 -8.39
CA ILE A 96 -10.24 -1.40 -7.07
C ILE A 96 -11.33 -0.32 -7.13
N LEU A 97 -11.34 0.52 -8.17
CA LEU A 97 -12.36 1.56 -8.38
C LEU A 97 -13.76 0.97 -8.54
N THR A 98 -13.85 -0.29 -8.98
CA THR A 98 -15.12 -0.96 -9.22
C THR A 98 -15.49 -1.95 -8.13
N ALA A 99 -14.54 -2.33 -7.28
CA ALA A 99 -14.75 -3.19 -6.11
C ALA A 99 -15.02 -2.35 -4.85
N HIS A 100 -14.29 -1.25 -4.66
CA HIS A 100 -14.44 -0.27 -3.57
C HIS A 100 -14.90 1.07 -4.15
N LEU A 101 -16.21 1.24 -4.22
CA LEU A 101 -16.93 2.29 -4.96
C LEU A 101 -16.68 3.72 -4.47
N LYS A 102 -16.14 3.87 -3.24
CA LYS A 102 -15.77 5.18 -2.67
C LYS A 102 -14.30 5.54 -2.84
N PHE A 103 -13.47 4.60 -3.29
CA PHE A 103 -12.03 4.77 -3.41
C PHE A 103 -11.65 5.95 -4.31
N ALA A 104 -12.32 6.12 -5.45
CA ALA A 104 -12.03 7.21 -6.39
C ALA A 104 -12.25 8.60 -5.77
N ALA A 105 -13.40 8.80 -5.12
CA ALA A 105 -13.75 10.06 -4.49
C ALA A 105 -12.81 10.37 -3.32
N TRP A 106 -12.44 9.35 -2.54
CA TRP A 106 -11.43 9.47 -1.50
C TRP A 106 -10.07 9.91 -2.05
N ALA A 107 -9.57 9.24 -3.09
CA ALA A 107 -8.26 9.55 -3.67
C ALA A 107 -8.23 10.95 -4.29
N GLN A 108 -9.29 11.35 -5.00
CA GLN A 108 -9.38 12.66 -5.67
C GLN A 108 -9.55 13.82 -4.69
N SER A 109 -10.18 13.58 -3.54
CA SER A 109 -10.36 14.59 -2.48
C SER A 109 -9.16 14.71 -1.55
N SER A 110 -8.03 14.04 -1.85
CA SER A 110 -6.88 13.96 -0.95
C SER A 110 -7.23 13.41 0.44
N GLY A 111 -8.16 12.45 0.48
CA GLY A 111 -8.57 11.74 1.69
C GLY A 111 -9.61 12.44 2.55
N VAL A 112 -10.20 13.54 2.08
CA VAL A 112 -11.24 14.28 2.81
C VAL A 112 -12.59 13.58 2.72
N ASP A 113 -12.99 13.17 1.52
CA ASP A 113 -14.25 12.48 1.29
C ASP A 113 -14.06 10.98 1.50
N PHE A 114 -15.05 10.33 2.13
CA PHE A 114 -15.04 8.88 2.41
C PHE A 114 -13.71 8.38 3.00
N PRO A 115 -13.23 8.95 4.14
CA PRO A 115 -11.98 8.52 4.78
C PRO A 115 -12.01 7.05 5.24
N ASP A 116 -13.21 6.46 5.26
CA ASP A 116 -13.56 5.10 5.59
C ASP A 116 -13.87 4.23 4.36
N TRP A 117 -13.47 4.63 3.15
CA TRP A 117 -13.80 3.96 1.87
C TRP A 117 -13.56 2.44 1.85
N TYR A 118 -12.64 1.95 2.68
CA TYR A 118 -12.23 0.54 2.79
C TYR A 118 -13.14 -0.30 3.70
N MET A 119 -14.11 0.31 4.37
CA MET A 119 -15.05 -0.37 5.29
C MET A 119 -16.19 -1.06 4.55
N ASP A 120 -16.81 -2.03 5.23
CA ASP A 120 -18.01 -2.75 4.78
C ASP A 120 -19.29 -1.97 5.09
N GLU A 121 -19.44 -0.81 4.47
CA GLU A 121 -20.63 0.03 4.62
C GLU A 121 -21.58 -0.13 3.42
N PRO A 122 -22.91 0.02 3.62
CA PRO A 122 -23.87 -0.05 2.52
C PRO A 122 -23.52 0.89 1.36
N GLY A 123 -23.29 0.31 0.18
CA GLY A 123 -22.94 1.06 -1.03
C GLY A 123 -21.48 1.46 -1.16
N TYR A 124 -20.58 0.94 -0.31
CA TYR A 124 -19.14 1.18 -0.41
C TYR A 124 -18.43 0.19 -1.30
N ARG A 125 -18.97 -1.02 -1.47
CA ARG A 125 -18.31 -2.08 -2.22
C ARG A 125 -19.26 -2.92 -3.06
N ASP A 126 -18.70 -3.57 -4.08
CA ASP A 126 -19.33 -4.62 -4.87
C ASP A 126 -18.78 -5.98 -4.43
N ASP A 127 -19.54 -6.69 -3.60
CA ASP A 127 -19.13 -7.98 -3.02
C ASP A 127 -18.80 -9.05 -4.07
N THR A 128 -19.37 -8.94 -5.29
CA THR A 128 -19.09 -9.88 -6.37
C THR A 128 -17.66 -9.78 -6.89
N LYS A 129 -16.96 -8.69 -6.55
CA LYS A 129 -15.58 -8.41 -6.94
C LYS A 129 -14.60 -8.53 -5.78
N ILE A 130 -15.06 -8.89 -4.59
CA ILE A 130 -14.20 -9.11 -3.44
C ILE A 130 -13.70 -10.55 -3.45
N TYR A 131 -12.40 -10.73 -3.21
CA TYR A 131 -11.84 -12.08 -3.10
C TYR A 131 -12.38 -12.78 -1.84
N VAL A 132 -12.97 -13.97 -2.04
CA VAL A 132 -13.43 -14.85 -0.97
C VAL A 132 -12.38 -15.92 -0.73
N ILE A 133 -11.96 -16.07 0.52
CA ILE A 133 -11.04 -17.14 0.92
C ILE A 133 -11.78 -18.48 0.76
N PRO A 134 -11.24 -19.45 0.00
CA PRO A 134 -11.84 -20.77 -0.18
C PRO A 134 -12.02 -21.57 1.12
#